data_AF-A0AAW1JDW5-F1
#
_entry.id   AF-A0AAW1JDW5-F1
#
_cell.length_a   1.000
_cell.length_b   1.000
_cell.length_c   1.000
_cell.angle_alpha   90.00
_cell.angle_beta   90.00
_cell.angle_gamma   90.00
#
_symmetry.space_group_name_H-M   'P 1'
#
loop_
_entity.id
_entity.type
_entity.pdbx_description
1 polymer ?
#
loop_
_entity_poly.entity_id
_entity_poly.type
_entity_poly.pdbx_seq_one_letter_code
_entity_poly.pdbx_strand_id
1 'polypeptide(L)'
;MDTLDIFHGLQFDETITKKQLHTYYPRVSNFKTSDEIRIFIQHQDVYTLPSESFIYIEGTFKPETAGTGTCELTNNAYAFLFDQIRYEINGVEVEKMHEAWNYEHYQGLHIVR
;
A
#
# COMPACT_ATOMS: atom_id res chain seq x y z
N MET A 1 -25.06 -24.54 32.28
CA MET A 1 -25.01 -25.33 31.04
C MET A 1 -25.37 -24.36 29.93
N ASP A 2 -24.40 -23.96 29.12
CA ASP A 2 -24.70 -23.20 27.90
C ASP A 2 -25.35 -24.13 26.88
N THR A 3 -26.48 -23.70 26.34
CA THR A 3 -27.24 -24.41 25.31
C THR A 3 -26.85 -23.81 23.96
N LEU A 4 -26.43 -24.65 23.01
CA LEU A 4 -26.06 -24.22 21.66
C LEU A 4 -27.33 -23.79 20.90
N ASP A 5 -27.46 -22.49 20.60
CA ASP A 5 -28.55 -21.96 19.78
C ASP A 5 -28.17 -21.99 18.29
N ILE A 6 -28.76 -22.94 17.57
CA ILE A 6 -28.57 -23.14 16.12
C ILE A 6 -29.37 -22.16 15.26
N PHE A 7 -30.26 -21.36 15.85
CA PHE A 7 -31.04 -20.34 15.16
C PHE A 7 -30.48 -18.93 15.36
N HIS A 8 -29.41 -18.81 16.14
CA HIS A 8 -28.70 -17.55 16.30
C HIS A 8 -28.18 -17.05 14.95
N GLY A 9 -28.31 -15.75 14.71
CA GLY A 9 -27.83 -15.12 13.47
C GLY A 9 -26.31 -15.30 13.30
N LEU A 10 -25.84 -15.25 12.05
CA LEU A 10 -24.40 -15.29 11.77
C LEU A 10 -23.69 -14.16 12.53
N GLN A 11 -22.77 -14.54 13.42
CA GLN A 11 -21.83 -13.61 14.04
C GLN A 11 -20.52 -13.67 13.28
N PHE A 12 -20.12 -12.53 12.71
CA PHE A 12 -18.82 -12.37 12.09
C PHE A 12 -17.86 -11.80 13.15
N ASP A 13 -16.78 -12.51 13.40
CA ASP A 13 -15.65 -11.98 14.17
C ASP A 13 -14.71 -11.25 13.23
N GLU A 14 -14.68 -9.92 13.33
CA GLU A 14 -13.83 -9.04 12.54
C GLU A 14 -12.57 -8.61 13.31
N THR A 15 -12.22 -9.31 14.40
CA THR A 15 -11.07 -8.91 15.22
C THR A 15 -9.73 -9.17 14.51
N ILE A 16 -8.91 -8.12 14.43
CA ILE A 16 -7.52 -8.23 13.96
C ILE A 16 -6.69 -8.92 15.05
N THR A 17 -6.26 -10.15 14.80
CA THR A 17 -5.43 -10.92 15.75
C THR A 17 -3.95 -10.56 15.67
N LYS A 18 -3.48 -10.04 14.53
CA LYS A 18 -2.06 -9.75 14.30
C LYS A 18 -1.85 -8.68 13.23
N LYS A 19 -0.87 -7.79 13.45
CA LYS A 19 -0.30 -6.91 12.43
C LYS A 19 1.18 -7.22 12.25
N GLN A 20 1.67 -7.17 11.01
CA GLN A 20 3.08 -7.41 10.69
C GLN A 20 3.56 -6.37 9.70
N LEU A 21 4.79 -5.89 9.92
CA LEU A 21 5.49 -5.05 8.96
C LEU A 21 6.50 -5.91 8.20
N HIS A 22 6.44 -5.83 6.87
CA HIS A 22 7.36 -6.54 5.98
C HIS A 22 8.08 -5.54 5.10
N THR A 23 9.41 -5.61 5.06
CA THR A 23 10.24 -4.73 4.23
C THR A 23 10.50 -5.41 2.89
N TYR A 24 10.15 -4.73 1.80
CA TYR A 24 10.40 -5.17 0.44
C TYR A 24 11.34 -4.21 -0.26
N TYR A 25 12.38 -4.74 -0.88
CA TYR A 25 13.28 -3.95 -1.72
C TYR A 25 12.80 -3.99 -3.18
N PRO A 26 12.68 -2.83 -3.85
CA PRO A 26 12.26 -2.78 -5.23
C PRO A 26 13.30 -3.49 -6.12
N ARG A 27 12.85 -4.47 -6.90
CA ARG A 27 13.69 -5.19 -7.88
C ARG A 27 13.70 -4.47 -9.22
N VAL A 28 14.08 -3.20 -9.22
CA VAL A 28 14.29 -2.42 -10.45
C VAL A 28 15.74 -1.96 -10.53
N SER A 29 16.33 -2.03 -11.72
CA SER A 29 17.72 -1.63 -11.94
C SER A 29 17.89 -0.11 -12.09
N ASN A 30 16.79 0.61 -12.33
CA ASN A 30 16.71 2.06 -12.34
C ASN A 30 15.28 2.50 -11.95
N PHE A 31 15.12 3.80 -11.65
CA PHE A 31 13.83 4.46 -11.38
C PHE A 31 13.62 5.57 -12.41
N LYS A 32 13.64 5.18 -13.68
CA LYS A 32 13.33 6.07 -14.80
C LYS A 32 11.82 6.23 -14.95
N THR A 33 11.45 7.12 -15.86
CA THR A 33 10.06 7.36 -16.23
C THR A 33 9.43 6.06 -16.73
N SER A 34 8.21 5.77 -16.26
CA SER A 34 7.42 4.58 -16.61
C SER A 34 7.96 3.23 -16.09
N ASP A 35 8.86 3.23 -15.12
CA ASP A 35 9.24 2.00 -14.42
C ASP A 35 8.14 1.52 -13.46
N GLU A 36 8.02 0.20 -13.32
CA GLU A 36 7.04 -0.45 -12.46
C GLU A 36 7.74 -1.09 -11.25
N ILE A 37 7.29 -0.77 -10.04
CA ILE A 37 7.73 -1.42 -8.82
C ILE A 37 6.71 -2.52 -8.46
N ARG A 38 7.16 -3.78 -8.40
CA ARG A 38 6.32 -4.92 -8.02
C ARG A 38 6.70 -5.47 -6.64
N ILE A 39 5.73 -5.51 -5.74
CA ILE A 39 5.84 -6.15 -4.43
C ILE A 39 5.15 -7.52 -4.53
N PHE A 40 5.94 -8.59 -4.55
CA PHE A 40 5.41 -9.95 -4.61
C PHE A 40 5.23 -10.52 -3.20
N ILE A 41 3.99 -10.85 -2.85
CA ILE A 41 3.65 -11.59 -1.63
C ILE A 41 3.35 -13.03 -2.06
N GLN A 42 4.25 -13.96 -1.76
CA GLN A 42 4.18 -15.36 -2.25
C GLN A 42 3.93 -16.39 -1.15
N HIS A 43 3.54 -15.97 0.05
CA HIS A 43 3.36 -16.89 1.18
C HIS A 43 1.96 -17.52 1.15
N GLN A 44 1.92 -18.85 1.00
CA GLN A 44 0.68 -19.64 0.91
C GLN A 44 -0.16 -19.59 2.21
N ASP A 45 0.46 -19.24 3.34
CA ASP A 45 -0.18 -19.18 4.65
C ASP A 45 -0.57 -17.75 5.08
N VAL A 46 -0.37 -16.75 4.22
CA VAL A 46 -0.64 -15.34 4.55
C VAL A 46 -1.90 -14.87 3.86
N TYR A 47 -2.99 -14.84 4.61
CA TYR A 47 -4.20 -14.10 4.25
C TYR A 47 -4.03 -12.65 4.73
N THR A 48 -3.75 -11.75 3.80
CA THR A 48 -3.75 -10.31 4.07
C THR A 48 -5.16 -9.77 3.98
N LEU A 49 -5.52 -8.80 4.85
CA LEU A 49 -6.75 -8.02 4.74
C LEU A 49 -6.40 -6.69 4.06
N PRO A 50 -6.52 -6.56 2.72
CA PRO A 50 -5.96 -5.41 1.99
C PRO A 50 -6.63 -4.10 2.38
N SER A 51 -7.93 -4.14 2.70
CA SER A 51 -8.72 -2.98 3.15
C SER A 51 -8.21 -2.33 4.45
N GLU A 52 -7.45 -3.08 5.26
CA GLU A 52 -6.84 -2.58 6.50
C GLU A 52 -5.30 -2.59 6.44
N SER A 53 -4.75 -2.73 5.24
CA SER A 53 -3.31 -2.69 4.99
C SER A 53 -2.89 -1.30 4.50
N PHE A 54 -1.63 -0.95 4.68
CA PHE A 54 -1.06 0.29 4.15
C PHE A 54 0.33 0.04 3.57
N ILE A 55 0.74 0.86 2.62
CA ILE A 55 2.08 0.85 2.05
C ILE A 55 2.87 1.98 2.72
N TYR A 56 3.99 1.61 3.35
CA TYR A 56 4.97 2.57 3.86
C TYR A 56 6.12 2.70 2.85
N ILE A 57 6.36 3.93 2.39
CA ILE A 57 7.41 4.25 1.42
C ILE A 57 8.43 5.13 2.09
N GLU A 58 9.67 4.66 2.14
CA GLU A 58 10.82 5.42 2.63
C GLU A 58 11.80 5.64 1.48
N GLY A 59 12.37 6.84 1.41
CA GLY A 59 13.33 7.21 0.37
C GLY A 59 14.21 8.36 0.79
N THR A 60 15.36 8.49 0.12
CA THR A 60 16.24 9.66 0.27
C THR A 60 16.07 10.57 -0.93
N PHE A 61 15.64 11.81 -0.68
CA PHE A 61 15.66 12.85 -1.69
C PHE A 61 17.06 13.46 -1.80
N LYS A 62 17.65 13.40 -3.00
CA LYS A 62 18.93 14.05 -3.31
C LYS A 62 18.69 15.13 -4.35
N PRO A 63 18.76 16.43 -3.99
CA PRO A 63 18.64 17.49 -4.97
C PRO A 63 19.79 17.40 -5.98
N GLU A 64 19.48 17.67 -7.25
CA GLU A 64 20.48 17.69 -8.31
C GLU A 64 21.44 18.88 -8.09
N THR A 65 22.73 18.58 -7.96
CA THR A 65 23.77 19.49 -7.45
C THR A 65 24.10 20.68 -8.37
N ALA A 66 23.40 20.83 -9.50
CA ALA A 66 23.73 21.81 -10.52
C ALA A 66 23.14 23.22 -10.28
N GLY A 67 22.20 23.37 -9.33
CA GLY A 67 21.52 24.63 -9.04
C GLY A 67 21.80 25.18 -7.64
N THR A 68 21.81 26.50 -7.49
CA THR A 68 21.91 27.20 -6.19
C THR A 68 20.57 27.33 -5.46
N GLY A 69 19.51 26.71 -5.97
CA GLY A 69 18.16 26.78 -5.42
C GLY A 69 17.93 25.80 -4.27
N THR A 70 16.99 26.12 -3.38
CA THR A 70 16.46 25.17 -2.40
C THR A 70 15.41 24.28 -3.08
N CYS A 71 15.39 22.99 -2.74
CA CYS A 71 14.36 22.08 -3.21
C CYS A 71 13.66 21.47 -2.00
N GLU A 72 12.35 21.67 -1.93
CA GLU A 72 11.52 21.20 -0.84
C GLU A 72 10.48 20.23 -1.39
N LEU A 73 10.21 19.17 -0.64
CA LEU A 73 9.13 18.25 -0.96
C LEU A 73 7.80 18.86 -0.49
N THR A 74 6.79 18.85 -1.37
CA THR A 74 5.43 19.19 -0.99
C THR A 74 4.83 18.12 -0.06
N ASN A 75 3.69 18.43 0.56
CA ASN A 75 2.93 17.43 1.31
C ASN A 75 2.64 16.22 0.42
N ASN A 76 2.89 15.02 0.96
CA ASN A 76 2.64 13.76 0.30
C ASN A 76 3.44 13.58 -1.02
N ALA A 77 4.54 14.32 -1.25
CA ALA A 77 5.33 14.28 -2.50
C ALA A 77 5.57 12.88 -3.12
N TYR A 78 5.70 11.85 -2.29
CA TYR A 78 5.98 10.48 -2.72
C TYR A 78 4.96 9.88 -3.65
N ALA A 79 3.67 10.08 -3.44
CA ALA A 79 2.77 9.36 -4.32
C ALA A 79 2.56 10.08 -5.68
N PHE A 80 3.07 11.32 -5.86
CA PHE A 80 3.17 11.99 -7.17
C PHE A 80 4.17 11.27 -8.06
N LEU A 81 4.96 10.34 -7.49
CA LEU A 81 5.81 9.44 -8.23
C LEU A 81 5.02 8.34 -8.96
N PHE A 82 3.76 8.08 -8.59
CA PHE A 82 2.97 6.99 -9.16
C PHE A 82 1.82 7.53 -10.03
N ASP A 83 1.80 7.09 -11.28
CA ASP A 83 0.66 7.26 -12.18
C ASP A 83 -0.48 6.30 -11.83
N GLN A 84 -0.12 5.09 -11.40
CA GLN A 84 -1.05 4.02 -11.06
C GLN A 84 -0.51 3.15 -9.92
N ILE A 85 -1.41 2.75 -9.02
CA ILE A 85 -1.17 1.65 -8.07
C ILE A 85 -2.20 0.55 -8.36
N ARG A 86 -1.74 -0.70 -8.44
CA ARG A 86 -2.60 -1.85 -8.75
C ARG A 86 -2.41 -2.96 -7.72
N TYR A 87 -3.53 -3.51 -7.26
CA TYR A 87 -3.56 -4.70 -6.44
C TYR A 87 -4.02 -5.90 -7.29
N GLU A 88 -3.18 -6.93 -7.35
CA GLU A 88 -3.44 -8.15 -8.10
C GLU A 88 -3.43 -9.37 -7.18
N ILE A 89 -4.39 -10.27 -7.37
CA ILE A 89 -4.39 -11.61 -6.76
C ILE A 89 -4.21 -12.62 -7.88
N ASN A 90 -3.14 -13.43 -7.82
CA ASN A 90 -2.82 -14.43 -8.84
C ASN A 90 -2.78 -13.88 -10.27
N GLY A 91 -2.31 -12.64 -10.45
CA GLY A 91 -2.24 -11.96 -11.75
C GLY A 91 -3.58 -11.39 -12.25
N VAL A 92 -4.63 -11.45 -11.44
CA VAL A 92 -5.93 -10.82 -11.73
C VAL A 92 -6.02 -9.50 -10.98
N GLU A 93 -6.27 -8.40 -11.70
CA GLU A 93 -6.52 -7.08 -11.11
C GLU A 93 -7.78 -7.14 -10.24
N VAL A 94 -7.61 -6.82 -8.96
CA VAL A 94 -8.71 -6.70 -7.97
C VAL A 94 -9.07 -5.24 -7.78
N GLU A 95 -8.06 -4.38 -7.69
CA GLU A 95 -8.23 -2.95 -7.51
C GLU A 95 -7.16 -2.18 -8.27
N LYS A 96 -7.55 -1.03 -8.80
CA LYS A 96 -6.69 -0.10 -9.53
C LYS A 96 -7.05 1.32 -9.13
N MET A 97 -6.03 2.08 -8.75
CA MET A 97 -6.15 3.51 -8.48
C MET A 97 -5.29 4.29 -9.48
N HIS A 98 -5.90 5.31 -10.09
CA HIS A 98 -5.23 6.30 -10.93
C HIS A 98 -5.11 7.60 -10.14
N GLU A 99 -4.03 8.36 -10.33
CA GLU A 99 -3.82 9.65 -9.68
C GLU A 99 -4.00 9.60 -8.15
N ALA A 100 -3.08 8.92 -7.45
CA ALA A 100 -3.11 8.69 -5.99
C ALA A 100 -3.26 9.95 -5.08
N TRP A 101 -3.29 11.15 -5.66
CA TRP A 101 -3.49 12.48 -5.06
C TRP A 101 -4.95 12.86 -4.87
N ASN A 102 -5.83 12.37 -5.74
CA ASN A 102 -7.14 12.95 -5.98
C ASN A 102 -8.26 12.12 -5.32
N TYR A 103 -8.23 11.93 -3.99
CA TYR A 103 -9.35 11.30 -3.28
C TYR A 103 -9.58 11.87 -1.89
N GLU A 104 -10.63 12.68 -1.74
CA GLU A 104 -11.09 13.21 -0.44
C GLU A 104 -11.83 12.17 0.43
N HIS A 105 -11.97 10.91 -0.02
CA HIS A 105 -12.87 9.93 0.61
C HIS A 105 -12.27 8.54 0.91
N TYR A 106 -10.98 8.29 0.67
CA TYR A 106 -10.36 6.99 0.95
C TYR A 106 -9.44 7.03 2.17
N GLN A 107 -9.77 6.23 3.19
CA GLN A 107 -8.96 5.96 4.40
C GLN A 107 -7.84 4.93 4.17
N GLY A 108 -7.42 4.72 2.92
CA GLY A 108 -6.60 3.55 2.51
C GLY A 108 -5.12 3.83 2.24
N LEU A 109 -4.71 5.09 2.07
CA LEU A 109 -3.31 5.42 1.81
C LEU A 109 -2.78 6.44 2.82
N HIS A 110 -2.46 5.95 4.01
CA HIS A 110 -1.66 6.69 4.98
C HIS A 110 -0.18 6.53 4.65
N ILE A 111 0.36 7.42 3.80
CA ILE A 111 1.81 7.60 3.69
C ILE A 111 2.24 8.40 4.92
N VAL A 112 2.66 7.68 5.95
CA VAL A 112 3.14 8.27 7.20
C VAL A 112 4.57 8.76 6.99
N ARG A 113 4.83 9.98 7.47
CA ARG A 113 6.12 10.69 7.46
C ARG A 113 7.22 9.96 8.20
#